data_AF-A0A1M3BGT9-F1
#
_entry.id   AF-A0A1M3BGT9-F1
#
_cell.length_a   1.000
_cell.length_b   1.000
_cell.length_c   1.000
_cell.angle_alpha   90.00
_cell.angle_beta   90.00
_cell.angle_gamma   90.00
#
_symmetry.space_group_name_H-M   'P 1'
#
loop_
_entity.id
_entity.type
_entity.pdbx_description
1 polymer ?
#
loop_
_entity_poly.entity_id
_entity_poly.type
_entity_poly.pdbx_seq_one_letter_code
_entity_poly.pdbx_strand_id
1 'polypeptide(L)'
;MKAEQVDVASLGPVPNATHADSADTARKAQTAIAAEHADDATTINGRGVGCASATREFAGACWDIQPSEAALTAPDAVDACAAVGGELPAGLALSQFGSLPGLAIHIDGEWTNQVWVSSETTHDVYVLTGAHHFIVRLPTEPHHFRCVTPLVH
;
A
#
# COMPACT_ATOMS: atom_id res chain seq x y z
N MET A 1 61.79 -33.50 24.91
CA MET A 1 60.46 -32.89 24.67
C MET A 1 59.44 -34.00 24.64
N LYS A 2 58.62 -34.14 25.68
CA LYS A 2 57.48 -35.08 25.71
C LYS A 2 56.22 -34.25 25.49
N ALA A 3 55.40 -34.64 24.53
CA ALA A 3 54.09 -34.04 24.31
C ALA A 3 53.19 -34.43 25.49
N GLU A 4 52.63 -33.42 26.15
CA GLU A 4 51.62 -33.60 27.18
C GLU A 4 50.31 -33.93 26.47
N GLN A 5 49.82 -35.16 26.67
CA GLN A 5 48.62 -35.67 26.02
C GLN A 5 47.41 -35.05 26.72
N VAL A 6 46.62 -34.24 26.00
CA VAL A 6 45.40 -33.65 26.55
C VAL A 6 44.44 -34.77 26.92
N ASP A 7 44.14 -34.87 28.22
CA ASP A 7 43.16 -35.81 28.74
C ASP A 7 41.75 -35.39 28.31
N VAL A 8 41.20 -36.09 27.32
CA VAL A 8 39.87 -35.84 26.75
C VAL A 8 38.77 -36.03 27.81
N ALA A 9 39.04 -36.78 28.90
CA ALA A 9 38.10 -36.92 30.01
C ALA A 9 37.92 -35.64 30.84
N SER A 10 38.86 -34.69 30.73
CA SER A 10 38.78 -33.36 31.39
C SER A 10 37.90 -32.35 30.65
N LEU A 11 37.49 -32.65 29.39
CA LEU A 11 36.78 -31.70 28.52
C LEU A 11 35.27 -31.63 28.77
N GLY A 12 34.75 -32.36 29.77
CA GLY A 12 33.32 -32.46 30.02
C GLY A 12 32.57 -33.19 28.89
N PRO A 13 31.26 -33.45 29.06
CA PRO A 13 30.49 -34.07 27.99
C PRO A 13 30.43 -33.14 26.77
N VAL A 14 31.00 -33.60 25.65
CA VAL A 14 30.79 -32.97 24.34
C VAL A 14 29.28 -32.93 24.09
N PRO A 15 28.68 -31.78 23.74
CA PRO A 15 27.26 -31.72 23.39
C PRO A 15 26.96 -32.82 22.37
N ASN A 16 26.21 -33.84 22.78
CA ASN A 16 25.96 -34.99 21.92
C ASN A 16 25.11 -34.53 20.72
N ALA A 17 25.17 -35.26 19.60
CA ALA A 17 24.41 -34.93 18.39
C ALA A 17 22.91 -34.71 18.68
N THR A 18 22.34 -35.43 19.66
CA THR A 18 20.95 -35.30 20.09
C THR A 18 20.62 -33.92 20.68
N HIS A 19 21.54 -33.28 21.40
CA HIS A 19 21.34 -31.90 21.89
C HIS A 19 21.39 -30.89 20.74
N ALA A 20 22.24 -31.11 19.73
CA ALA A 20 22.29 -30.29 18.53
C ALA A 20 21.01 -30.45 17.68
N ASP A 21 20.53 -31.68 17.50
CA ASP A 21 19.29 -31.97 16.77
C ASP A 21 18.06 -31.37 17.49
N SER A 22 18.05 -31.43 18.82
CA SER A 22 16.98 -30.84 19.64
C SER A 22 17.00 -29.31 19.55
N ALA A 23 18.17 -28.68 19.59
CA ALA A 23 18.32 -27.24 19.42
C ALA A 23 17.93 -26.79 18.01
N ASP A 24 18.31 -27.54 16.97
CA ASP A 24 17.96 -27.24 15.59
C ASP A 24 16.45 -27.41 15.36
N THR A 25 15.84 -28.44 15.95
CA THR A 25 14.39 -28.66 15.92
C THR A 25 13.64 -27.54 16.63
N ALA A 26 14.10 -27.11 17.82
CA ALA A 26 13.51 -26.01 18.57
C ALA A 26 13.62 -24.68 17.80
N ARG A 27 14.78 -24.42 17.17
CA ARG A 27 14.98 -23.25 16.31
C ARG A 27 14.05 -23.27 15.11
N LYS A 28 13.94 -24.40 14.40
CA LYS A 28 13.02 -24.56 13.26
C LYS A 28 11.56 -24.36 13.68
N ALA A 29 11.16 -24.88 14.83
CA ALA A 29 9.82 -24.67 15.38
C ALA A 29 9.56 -23.19 15.71
N GLN A 30 10.52 -22.49 16.30
CA GLN A 30 10.42 -21.04 16.53
C GLN A 30 10.32 -20.26 15.22
N THR A 31 11.12 -20.63 14.21
CA THR A 31 11.03 -20.01 12.87
C THR A 31 9.68 -20.28 12.21
N ALA A 32 9.12 -21.48 12.33
CA ALA A 32 7.81 -21.81 11.81
C ALA A 32 6.70 -21.00 12.51
N ILE A 33 6.72 -20.90 13.83
CA ILE A 33 5.78 -20.06 14.60
C ILE A 33 5.93 -18.58 14.22
N ALA A 34 7.16 -18.08 14.10
CA ALA A 34 7.40 -16.71 13.67
C ALA A 34 6.94 -16.44 12.23
N ALA A 35 7.02 -17.43 11.34
CA ALA A 35 6.52 -17.35 9.97
C ALA A 35 4.99 -17.40 9.92
N GLU A 36 4.34 -18.28 10.69
CA GLU A 36 2.88 -18.32 10.84
C GLU A 36 2.32 -16.99 11.37
N HIS A 37 3.07 -16.29 12.22
CA HIS A 37 2.72 -14.94 12.69
C HIS A 37 3.16 -13.81 11.75
N ALA A 38 3.95 -14.09 10.71
CA ALA A 38 4.38 -13.09 9.73
C ALA A 38 3.31 -12.83 8.66
N ASP A 39 2.44 -13.81 8.39
CA ASP A 39 1.32 -13.67 7.45
C ASP A 39 0.28 -12.64 7.93
N ASP A 40 0.19 -12.41 9.25
CA ASP A 40 -0.66 -11.40 9.89
C ASP A 40 0.14 -10.17 10.37
N ALA A 41 1.21 -9.79 9.67
CA ALA A 41 1.98 -8.61 10.01
C ALA A 41 1.15 -7.33 9.78
N THR A 42 0.42 -6.89 10.82
CA THR A 42 -0.35 -5.63 10.82
C THR A 42 0.56 -4.39 10.83
N THR A 43 1.87 -4.57 10.98
CA THR A 43 2.85 -3.49 10.89
C THR A 43 4.15 -3.88 10.18
N ILE A 44 4.70 -2.99 9.36
CA ILE A 44 6.07 -3.08 8.81
C ILE A 44 6.88 -1.91 9.37
N ASN A 45 7.96 -2.19 10.09
CA ASN A 45 8.80 -1.17 10.74
C ASN A 45 8.01 -0.20 11.65
N GLY A 46 6.97 -0.68 12.33
CA GLY A 46 6.12 0.12 13.21
C GLY A 46 5.07 0.98 12.49
N ARG A 47 4.92 0.84 11.17
CA ARG A 47 3.84 1.46 10.37
C ARG A 47 2.72 0.47 10.13
N GLY A 48 1.47 0.92 10.20
CA GLY A 48 0.31 0.08 9.93
C GLY A 48 0.33 -0.44 8.50
N VAL A 49 -0.11 -1.68 8.30
CA VAL A 49 -0.26 -2.29 6.97
C VAL A 49 -1.73 -2.56 6.72
N GLY A 50 -2.20 -2.15 5.54
CA GLY A 50 -3.57 -2.33 5.09
C GLY A 50 -4.33 -1.01 5.02
N CYS A 51 -5.59 -1.13 4.65
CA CYS A 51 -6.44 0.01 4.34
C CYS A 51 -7.27 0.45 5.54
N ALA A 52 -7.28 1.76 5.80
CA ALA A 52 -8.10 2.36 6.84
C ALA A 52 -9.59 2.16 6.55
N SER A 53 -10.45 2.38 7.56
CA SER A 53 -11.89 2.39 7.37
C SER A 53 -12.29 3.36 6.25
N ALA A 54 -13.32 3.01 5.48
CA ALA A 54 -13.79 3.75 4.29
C ALA A 54 -12.85 3.74 3.08
N THR A 55 -11.75 2.97 3.14
CA THR A 55 -10.88 2.69 1.99
C THR A 55 -10.91 1.20 1.61
N ARG A 56 -10.57 0.90 0.37
CA ARG A 56 -10.51 -0.46 -0.18
C ARG A 56 -9.17 -0.68 -0.87
N GLU A 57 -8.58 -1.85 -0.62
CA GLU A 57 -7.39 -2.26 -1.34
C GLU A 57 -7.70 -2.49 -2.83
N PHE A 58 -6.94 -1.82 -3.70
CA PHE A 58 -6.96 -2.01 -5.13
C PHE A 58 -5.62 -1.60 -5.75
N ALA A 59 -5.11 -2.43 -6.66
CA ALA A 59 -3.85 -2.18 -7.36
C ALA A 59 -2.65 -1.86 -6.43
N GLY A 60 -2.58 -2.48 -5.25
CA GLY A 60 -1.48 -2.30 -4.29
C GLY A 60 -1.52 -0.99 -3.49
N ALA A 61 -2.69 -0.34 -3.44
CA ALA A 61 -2.92 0.88 -2.68
C ALA A 61 -4.31 0.88 -2.02
N CYS A 62 -4.55 1.84 -1.15
CA CYS A 62 -5.83 2.06 -0.48
C CYS A 62 -6.59 3.19 -1.16
N TRP A 63 -7.77 2.88 -1.66
CA TRP A 63 -8.60 3.79 -2.43
C TRP A 63 -9.83 4.18 -1.62
N ASP A 64 -10.19 5.46 -1.60
CA ASP A 64 -11.46 5.85 -0.99
C ASP A 64 -12.62 5.19 -1.73
N ILE A 65 -13.49 4.54 -0.95
CA ILE A 65 -14.67 3.83 -1.47
C ILE A 65 -15.63 4.83 -2.11
N GLN A 66 -15.86 5.95 -1.41
CA GLN A 66 -16.72 7.03 -1.89
C GLN A 66 -15.87 8.19 -2.41
N PRO A 67 -16.31 8.88 -3.47
CA PRO A 67 -15.74 10.17 -3.81
C PRO A 67 -15.99 11.19 -2.69
N SER A 68 -15.21 12.26 -2.68
CA SER A 68 -15.37 13.41 -1.79
C SER A 68 -16.80 13.95 -1.85
N GLU A 69 -17.36 14.39 -0.72
CA GLU A 69 -18.68 15.03 -0.72
C GLU A 69 -18.64 16.42 -1.39
N ALA A 70 -17.53 17.13 -1.25
CA ALA A 70 -17.31 18.43 -1.88
C ALA A 70 -16.56 18.29 -3.20
N ALA A 71 -17.07 18.95 -4.23
CA ALA A 71 -16.36 19.17 -5.47
C ALA A 71 -15.33 20.31 -5.28
N LEU A 72 -14.08 20.07 -5.69
CA LEU A 72 -12.96 20.99 -5.55
C LEU A 72 -12.29 21.25 -6.90
N THR A 73 -11.50 22.31 -6.98
CA THR A 73 -10.58 22.52 -8.11
C THR A 73 -9.51 21.41 -8.11
N ALA A 74 -8.90 21.14 -9.27
CA ALA A 74 -7.90 20.08 -9.36
C ALA A 74 -6.70 20.32 -8.42
N PRO A 75 -6.12 21.54 -8.29
CA PRO A 75 -5.07 21.80 -7.30
C PRO A 75 -5.51 21.55 -5.86
N ASP A 76 -6.70 22.03 -5.48
CA ASP A 76 -7.22 21.84 -4.12
C ASP A 76 -7.47 20.36 -3.80
N ALA A 77 -7.91 19.58 -4.80
CA ALA A 77 -8.10 18.13 -4.66
C ALA A 77 -6.76 17.39 -4.50
N VAL A 78 -5.71 17.81 -5.22
CA VAL A 78 -4.35 17.29 -5.04
C VAL A 78 -3.87 17.58 -3.62
N ASP A 79 -4.02 18.82 -3.14
CA ASP A 79 -3.62 19.20 -1.79
C ASP A 79 -4.38 18.43 -0.72
N ALA A 80 -5.68 18.21 -0.93
CA ALA A 80 -6.52 17.40 -0.04
C ALA A 80 -6.02 15.94 0.06
N CYS A 81 -5.66 15.31 -1.07
CA CYS A 81 -5.09 13.96 -1.05
C CYS A 81 -3.68 13.92 -0.46
N ALA A 82 -2.84 14.93 -0.74
CA ALA A 82 -1.51 15.02 -0.16
C ALA A 82 -1.54 15.15 1.37
N ALA A 83 -2.55 15.84 1.92
CA ALA A 83 -2.73 16.00 3.37
C ALA A 83 -2.97 14.67 4.11
N VAL A 84 -3.47 13.64 3.41
CA VAL A 84 -3.64 12.28 3.94
C VAL A 84 -2.57 11.30 3.45
N GLY A 85 -1.48 11.82 2.88
CA GLY A 85 -0.37 11.01 2.36
C GLY A 85 -0.68 10.25 1.07
N GLY A 86 -1.68 10.72 0.33
CA GLY A 86 -2.11 10.12 -0.93
C GLY A 86 -1.96 11.05 -2.13
N GLU A 87 -2.57 10.62 -3.22
CA GLU A 87 -2.60 11.34 -4.49
C GLU A 87 -3.97 11.16 -5.18
N LEU A 88 -4.21 11.98 -6.20
CA LEU A 88 -5.30 11.71 -7.14
C LEU A 88 -5.00 10.44 -7.95
N PRO A 89 -6.02 9.64 -8.28
CA PRO A 89 -5.82 8.38 -8.97
C PRO A 89 -5.38 8.57 -10.42
N ALA A 90 -4.62 7.60 -10.92
CA ALA A 90 -4.45 7.44 -12.36
C ALA A 90 -5.80 7.16 -13.03
N GLY A 91 -6.11 7.87 -14.12
CA GLY A 91 -7.44 7.82 -14.73
C GLY A 91 -7.89 6.42 -15.13
N LEU A 92 -7.02 5.62 -15.76
CA LEU A 92 -7.36 4.23 -16.13
C LEU A 92 -7.59 3.33 -14.90
N ALA A 93 -6.83 3.53 -13.83
CA ALA A 93 -7.01 2.79 -12.59
C ALA A 93 -8.34 3.19 -11.91
N LEU A 94 -8.69 4.48 -11.92
CA LEU A 94 -9.99 4.96 -11.46
C LEU A 94 -11.14 4.35 -12.25
N SER A 95 -11.03 4.26 -13.57
CA SER A 95 -12.05 3.61 -14.41
C SER A 95 -12.27 2.15 -14.06
N GLN A 96 -11.19 1.41 -13.76
CA GLN A 96 -11.28 0.02 -13.32
C GLN A 96 -11.86 -0.08 -11.91
N PHE A 97 -11.42 0.77 -10.99
CA PHE A 97 -11.92 0.82 -9.61
C PHE A 97 -13.43 1.10 -9.57
N GLY A 98 -13.90 2.09 -10.32
CA GLY A 98 -15.32 2.43 -10.43
C GLY A 98 -16.17 1.37 -11.13
N SER A 99 -15.57 0.36 -11.77
CA SER A 99 -16.28 -0.77 -12.38
C SER A 99 -16.45 -1.97 -11.42
N LEU A 100 -15.84 -1.91 -10.23
CA LEU A 100 -15.98 -2.97 -9.23
C LEU A 100 -17.39 -2.96 -8.59
N PRO A 101 -17.92 -4.11 -8.15
CA PRO A 101 -19.23 -4.18 -7.52
C PRO A 101 -19.33 -3.27 -6.29
N GLY A 102 -20.41 -2.48 -6.22
CA GLY A 102 -20.70 -1.56 -5.12
C GLY A 102 -19.93 -0.25 -5.15
N LEU A 103 -19.11 -0.02 -6.19
CA LEU A 103 -18.41 1.24 -6.42
C LEU A 103 -19.03 1.94 -7.64
N ALA A 104 -19.00 3.26 -7.63
CA ALA A 104 -19.46 4.09 -8.73
C ALA A 104 -18.56 5.32 -8.84
N ILE A 105 -18.43 5.82 -10.07
CA ILE A 105 -17.86 7.14 -10.33
C ILE A 105 -18.96 8.18 -10.09
N HIS A 106 -18.61 9.30 -9.46
CA HIS A 106 -19.55 10.39 -9.23
C HIS A 106 -20.17 10.85 -10.55
N ILE A 107 -21.47 11.18 -10.53
CA ILE A 107 -22.22 11.53 -11.75
C ILE A 107 -21.63 12.77 -12.44
N ASP A 108 -21.19 13.74 -11.64
CA ASP A 108 -20.54 14.97 -12.11
C ASP A 108 -19.05 14.80 -12.44
N GLY A 109 -18.55 13.57 -12.33
CA GLY A 109 -17.19 13.17 -12.65
C GLY A 109 -16.20 13.38 -11.51
N GLU A 110 -15.07 12.71 -11.66
CA GLU A 110 -13.98 12.69 -10.70
C GLU A 110 -12.63 13.05 -11.31
N TRP A 111 -11.85 13.83 -10.56
CA TRP A 111 -10.49 14.18 -10.94
C TRP A 111 -9.57 12.97 -11.04
N THR A 112 -8.63 13.07 -11.97
CA THR A 112 -7.52 12.13 -12.14
C THR A 112 -6.20 12.90 -12.07
N ASN A 113 -5.08 12.21 -11.86
CA ASN A 113 -3.76 12.82 -11.93
C ASN A 113 -3.26 13.08 -13.37
N GLN A 114 -4.09 12.84 -14.39
CA GLN A 114 -3.69 12.96 -15.78
C GLN A 114 -3.90 14.39 -16.28
N VAL A 115 -2.83 14.96 -16.82
CA VAL A 115 -2.80 16.31 -17.38
C VAL A 115 -2.94 16.24 -18.90
N TRP A 116 -3.78 17.12 -19.46
CA TRP A 116 -3.85 17.39 -20.89
C TRP A 116 -3.14 18.71 -21.18
N VAL A 117 -2.10 18.67 -22.03
CA VAL A 117 -1.34 19.88 -22.35
C VAL A 117 -1.95 20.54 -23.58
N SER A 118 -2.51 21.74 -23.41
CA SER A 118 -3.09 22.53 -24.51
C SER A 118 -2.08 23.50 -25.14
N SER A 119 -1.07 23.93 -24.38
CA SER A 119 0.09 24.70 -24.87
C SER A 119 1.29 24.56 -23.92
N GLU A 120 2.42 25.23 -24.21
CA GLU A 120 3.61 25.23 -23.33
C GLU A 120 3.33 25.83 -21.93
N THR A 121 2.34 26.70 -21.81
CA THR A 121 2.04 27.42 -20.56
C THR A 121 0.66 27.11 -19.99
N THR A 122 -0.17 26.36 -20.72
CA THR A 122 -1.53 26.02 -20.31
C THR A 122 -1.74 24.53 -20.31
N HIS A 123 -2.37 24.05 -19.25
CA HIS A 123 -2.77 22.68 -19.11
C HIS A 123 -4.20 22.60 -18.58
N ASP A 124 -4.86 21.55 -19.01
CA ASP A 124 -6.14 21.09 -18.54
C ASP A 124 -5.94 19.75 -17.83
N VAL A 125 -6.98 19.26 -17.17
CA VAL A 125 -6.91 18.01 -16.41
C VAL A 125 -8.02 17.09 -16.87
N TYR A 126 -7.74 15.79 -16.85
CA TYR A 126 -8.74 14.78 -17.18
C TYR A 126 -9.67 14.50 -15.99
N VAL A 127 -10.97 14.49 -16.29
CA VAL A 127 -12.03 14.02 -15.42
C VAL A 127 -12.56 12.71 -15.98
N LEU A 128 -12.74 11.69 -15.14
CA LEU A 128 -13.54 10.52 -15.48
C LEU A 128 -15.00 10.77 -15.13
N THR A 129 -15.90 10.69 -16.09
CA THR A 129 -17.33 10.90 -15.84
C THR A 129 -18.02 9.67 -15.28
N GLY A 130 -19.20 9.85 -14.67
CA GLY A 130 -20.08 8.73 -14.27
C GLY A 130 -20.47 7.79 -15.42
N ALA A 131 -20.33 8.23 -16.67
CA ALA A 131 -20.52 7.41 -17.87
C ALA A 131 -19.24 6.69 -18.34
N HIS A 132 -18.19 6.65 -17.51
CA HIS A 132 -16.92 5.97 -17.76
C HIS A 132 -16.17 6.43 -19.01
N HIS A 133 -16.25 7.72 -19.34
CA HIS A 133 -15.39 8.31 -20.38
C HIS A 133 -14.60 9.49 -19.83
N PHE A 134 -13.42 9.71 -20.39
CA PHE A 134 -12.57 10.83 -20.03
C PHE A 134 -12.98 12.08 -20.79
N ILE A 135 -13.03 13.20 -20.07
CA ILE A 135 -13.20 14.53 -20.63
C ILE A 135 -12.07 15.43 -20.14
N VAL A 136 -11.73 16.44 -20.93
CA VAL A 136 -10.77 17.48 -20.56
C VAL A 136 -11.53 18.65 -19.92
N ARG A 137 -11.02 19.17 -18.82
CA ARG A 137 -11.60 20.28 -18.05
C ARG A 137 -10.55 21.24 -17.55
N LEU A 138 -10.96 22.50 -17.38
CA LEU A 138 -10.08 23.50 -16.78
C LEU A 138 -9.78 23.09 -15.33
N PRO A 139 -8.53 23.21 -14.86
CA PRO A 139 -8.16 22.81 -13.50
C PRO A 139 -8.89 23.62 -12.41
N THR A 140 -9.48 24.76 -12.78
CA THR A 140 -10.25 25.65 -11.89
C THR A 140 -11.73 25.31 -11.80
N GLU A 141 -12.25 24.38 -12.60
CA GLU A 141 -13.62 23.88 -12.48
C GLU A 141 -13.75 22.96 -11.24
N PRO A 142 -14.89 22.93 -10.54
CA PRO A 142 -15.06 22.03 -9.41
C PRO A 142 -15.51 20.63 -9.87
N HIS A 143 -14.79 19.58 -9.47
CA HIS A 143 -15.21 18.19 -9.60
C HIS A 143 -14.95 17.40 -8.32
N HIS A 144 -15.64 16.27 -8.17
CA HIS A 144 -15.39 15.36 -7.07
C HIS A 144 -14.04 14.66 -7.28
N PHE A 145 -13.54 13.98 -6.26
CA PHE A 145 -12.30 13.24 -6.35
C PHE A 145 -12.29 12.12 -5.33
N ARG A 146 -11.36 11.19 -5.47
CA ARG A 146 -11.04 10.22 -4.42
C ARG A 146 -9.54 10.19 -4.26
N CYS A 147 -9.06 9.86 -3.07
CA CYS A 147 -7.63 9.74 -2.84
C CYS A 147 -7.20 8.28 -2.93
N VAL A 148 -5.94 8.11 -3.34
CA VAL A 148 -5.23 6.84 -3.32
C VAL A 148 -4.05 6.99 -2.38
N THR A 149 -4.01 6.19 -1.32
CA THR A 149 -2.95 6.21 -0.31
C THR A 149 -2.16 4.90 -0.33
N PRO A 150 -0.88 4.90 0.08
CA PRO A 150 -0.10 3.67 0.19
C PRO A 150 -0.71 2.69 1.20
N LEU A 151 -0.47 1.38 0.98
CA LEU A 151 -0.85 0.33 1.93
C LEU A 151 -0.15 0.42 3.29
N VAL A 152 0.94 1.20 3.37
CA VAL A 152 1.73 1.37 4.59
C VAL A 152 1.57 2.81 5.07
N HIS A 153 1.04 2.97 6.29
CA HIS A 153 0.80 4.27 6.92
C HIS A 153 1.57 4.38 8.25
#